data_AF-A0A2T2S558-F1
#
_entry.id   AF-A0A2T2S558-F1
#
_cell.length_a   1.000
_cell.length_b   1.000
_cell.length_c   1.000
_cell.angle_alpha   90.00
_cell.angle_beta   90.00
_cell.angle_gamma   90.00
#
_symmetry.space_group_name_H-M   'P 1'
#
loop_
_entity.id
_entity.type
_entity.pdbx_description
1 polymer ?
#
loop_
_entity_poly.entity_id
_entity_poly.type
_entity_poly.pdbx_seq_one_letter_code
_entity_poly.pdbx_strand_id
1 'polypeptide(L)'
;MTASQDPSVVARCPYAAVGVAVGVLLVLVVATRFIEVLFTVYALLHHPRYRERYDGNLKRHLSHLPYAPDFGAFVDAGEQLADLHVGYEDAEPDPLDEKETGQLEWRVEKMRWRQNKPAGKPDGLVFVAESKTPDGEGVAVGHEQRQGLAA
;
A
#
# COMPACT_ATOMS: atom_id res chain seq x y z
N MET A 1 17.54 -40.92 -58.86
CA MET A 1 16.74 -39.70 -58.67
C MET A 1 16.83 -39.31 -57.19
N THR A 2 17.92 -38.65 -56.80
CA THR A 2 18.16 -38.20 -55.41
C THR A 2 17.83 -36.73 -55.36
N ALA A 3 16.77 -36.37 -54.63
CA ALA A 3 16.41 -34.98 -54.39
C ALA A 3 17.52 -34.32 -53.55
N SER A 4 18.21 -33.36 -54.13
CA SER A 4 19.19 -32.51 -53.45
C SER A 4 18.46 -31.67 -52.41
N GLN A 5 18.66 -31.98 -51.13
CA GLN A 5 18.22 -31.13 -50.02
C GLN A 5 19.28 -30.05 -49.83
N ASP A 6 19.03 -28.88 -50.39
CA ASP A 6 19.89 -27.71 -50.25
C ASP A 6 19.55 -26.99 -48.93
N PRO A 7 20.46 -26.95 -47.93
CA PRO A 7 20.17 -26.44 -46.58
C PRO A 7 20.02 -24.89 -46.53
N SER A 8 20.21 -24.19 -47.64
CA SER A 8 20.14 -22.73 -47.74
C SER A 8 18.71 -22.17 -47.86
N VAL A 9 17.71 -23.02 -48.08
CA VAL A 9 16.29 -22.64 -48.26
C VAL A 9 15.43 -22.71 -46.98
N VAL A 10 16.02 -23.04 -45.83
CA VAL A 10 15.35 -22.80 -44.53
C VAL A 10 15.49 -21.33 -44.19
N ALA A 11 14.74 -20.51 -44.94
CA ALA A 11 14.60 -19.09 -44.75
C ALA A 11 14.29 -18.82 -43.27
N ARG A 12 15.16 -18.05 -42.62
CA ARG A 12 14.92 -17.50 -41.28
C ARG A 12 13.62 -16.71 -41.36
N CYS A 13 12.51 -17.28 -40.89
CA CYS A 13 11.19 -16.66 -40.95
C CYS A 13 11.22 -15.32 -40.21
N PRO A 14 11.19 -14.15 -40.90
CA PRO A 14 11.20 -12.85 -40.24
C PRO A 14 9.95 -12.67 -39.37
N TYR A 15 8.86 -13.35 -39.74
CA TYR A 15 7.58 -13.32 -39.05
C TYR A 15 7.59 -13.98 -37.66
N ALA A 16 8.49 -14.94 -37.40
CA ALA A 16 8.58 -15.57 -36.08
C ALA A 16 9.19 -14.61 -35.05
N ALA A 17 10.28 -13.93 -35.41
CA ALA A 17 10.91 -12.93 -34.55
C ALA A 17 10.02 -11.69 -34.36
N VAL A 18 9.36 -11.23 -35.43
CA VAL A 18 8.40 -10.11 -35.36
C VAL A 18 7.17 -10.48 -34.54
N GLY A 19 6.63 -11.70 -34.68
CA GLY A 19 5.50 -12.17 -33.90
C GLY A 19 5.80 -12.28 -32.40
N VAL A 20 7.00 -12.76 -32.04
CA VAL A 20 7.46 -12.78 -30.64
C VAL A 20 7.64 -11.35 -30.12
N ALA A 21 8.25 -10.45 -30.88
CA ALA A 21 8.44 -9.05 -30.47
C ALA A 21 7.10 -8.31 -30.29
N VAL A 22 6.15 -8.50 -31.22
CA VAL A 22 4.79 -7.92 -31.12
C VAL A 22 4.02 -8.54 -29.97
N GLY A 23 4.14 -9.84 -29.74
CA GLY A 23 3.54 -10.53 -28.59
C GLY A 23 4.07 -10.00 -27.27
N VAL A 24 5.39 -9.88 -27.12
CA VAL A 24 6.03 -9.30 -25.93
C VAL A 24 5.61 -7.84 -25.74
N LEU A 25 5.58 -7.04 -26.81
CA LEU A 25 5.11 -5.66 -26.74
C LEU A 25 3.63 -5.58 -26.33
N LEU A 26 2.77 -6.45 -26.88
CA LEU A 26 1.35 -6.51 -26.51
C LEU A 26 1.18 -6.88 -25.04
N VAL A 27 1.93 -7.87 -24.56
CA VAL A 27 1.91 -8.28 -23.14
C VAL A 27 2.37 -7.13 -22.24
N LEU A 28 3.44 -6.44 -22.60
CA LEU A 28 3.93 -5.28 -21.86
C LEU A 28 2.90 -4.15 -21.85
N VAL A 29 2.33 -3.80 -23.02
CA VAL A 29 1.30 -2.76 -23.12
C VAL A 29 0.06 -3.11 -22.30
N VAL A 30 -0.45 -4.35 -22.40
CA VAL A 30 -1.61 -4.78 -21.62
C VAL A 30 -1.30 -4.79 -20.12
N ALA A 31 -0.10 -5.23 -19.72
CA ALA A 31 0.31 -5.25 -18.32
C ALA A 31 0.41 -3.83 -17.73
N THR A 32 1.04 -2.89 -18.45
CA THR A 32 1.15 -1.50 -17.98
C THR A 32 -0.23 -0.83 -17.88
N ARG A 33 -1.14 -1.09 -18.83
CA ARG A 33 -2.51 -0.56 -18.78
C ARG A 33 -3.38 -1.17 -17.69
N PHE A 34 -3.11 -2.40 -17.27
CA PHE A 34 -3.84 -3.02 -16.16
C PHE A 34 -3.52 -2.35 -14.83
N ILE A 35 -2.26 -1.95 -14.62
CA ILE A 35 -1.82 -1.27 -13.40
C ILE A 35 -2.51 0.10 -13.26
N GLU A 36 -2.65 0.85 -14.36
CA GLU A 36 -3.40 2.13 -14.39
C GLU A 36 -4.85 1.95 -13.89
N VAL A 37 -5.50 0.84 -14.24
CA VAL A 37 -6.87 0.52 -13.77
C VAL A 37 -6.87 0.28 -12.26
N LEU A 38 -5.89 -0.44 -11.72
CA LEU A 38 -5.79 -0.67 -10.28
C LEU A 38 -5.63 0.63 -9.50
N PHE A 39 -4.73 1.51 -9.94
CA PHE A 39 -4.53 2.82 -9.30
C PHE A 39 -5.78 3.69 -9.35
N THR A 40 -6.47 3.72 -10.49
CA THR A 40 -7.73 4.46 -10.63
C THR A 40 -8.80 3.95 -9.65
N VAL A 41 -8.98 2.63 -9.55
CA VAL A 41 -9.92 2.01 -8.61
C VAL A 41 -9.54 2.38 -7.18
N TYR A 42 -8.25 2.31 -6.86
CA TYR A 42 -7.73 2.61 -5.54
C TYR A 42 -7.99 4.07 -5.13
N ALA A 43 -7.69 5.02 -6.01
CA ALA A 43 -7.99 6.43 -5.79
C ALA A 43 -9.50 6.69 -5.61
N LEU A 44 -10.33 6.06 -6.43
CA LEU A 44 -11.78 6.28 -6.38
C LEU A 44 -12.41 5.77 -5.08
N LEU A 45 -11.95 4.61 -4.57
CA LEU A 45 -12.43 4.05 -3.32
C LEU A 45 -12.07 4.91 -2.09
N HIS A 46 -10.99 5.69 -2.19
CA HIS A 46 -10.56 6.63 -1.15
C HIS A 46 -11.16 8.04 -1.34
N HIS A 47 -11.79 8.32 -2.49
CA HIS A 47 -12.38 9.62 -2.74
C HIS A 47 -13.63 9.85 -1.85
N PRO A 48 -13.69 10.91 -1.02
CA PRO A 48 -14.74 11.10 -0.02
C PRO A 48 -16.15 11.18 -0.63
N ARG A 49 -16.29 11.94 -1.74
CA ARG A 49 -17.59 12.02 -2.44
C ARG A 49 -18.07 10.68 -3.01
N TYR A 50 -17.16 9.77 -3.37
CA TYR A 50 -17.54 8.45 -3.87
C TYR A 50 -18.10 7.61 -2.72
N ARG A 51 -17.40 7.62 -1.58
CA ARG A 51 -17.83 6.90 -0.37
C ARG A 51 -19.17 7.39 0.15
N GLU A 52 -19.40 8.70 0.19
CA GLU A 52 -20.66 9.29 0.62
C GLU A 52 -21.82 8.94 -0.33
N ARG A 53 -21.61 9.11 -1.64
CA ARG A 53 -22.65 8.87 -2.65
C ARG A 53 -23.10 7.41 -2.71
N TYR A 54 -22.18 6.48 -2.48
CA TYR A 54 -22.42 5.05 -2.60
C TYR A 54 -22.43 4.30 -1.26
N ASP A 55 -22.46 4.99 -0.11
CA ASP A 55 -22.38 4.38 1.23
C ASP A 55 -23.36 3.20 1.42
N GLY A 56 -24.61 3.38 1.01
CA GLY A 56 -25.63 2.32 1.10
C GLY A 56 -25.33 1.10 0.22
N ASN A 57 -24.71 1.31 -0.93
CA ASN A 57 -24.34 0.24 -1.86
C ASN A 57 -23.06 -0.46 -1.43
N LEU A 58 -22.04 0.28 -1.01
CA LEU A 58 -20.74 -0.25 -0.56
C LEU A 58 -20.88 -1.19 0.65
N LYS A 59 -21.91 -0.98 1.49
CA LYS A 59 -22.23 -1.84 2.63
C LYS A 59 -22.88 -3.17 2.27
N ARG A 60 -23.45 -3.30 1.07
CA ARG A 60 -24.35 -4.41 0.70
C ARG A 60 -23.93 -5.14 -0.57
N HIS A 61 -23.18 -4.48 -1.44
CA HIS A 61 -22.81 -4.93 -2.76
C HIS A 61 -21.36 -4.53 -3.08
N LEU A 62 -20.77 -5.22 -4.05
CA LEU A 62 -19.47 -4.85 -4.59
C LEU A 62 -19.55 -3.43 -5.19
N SER A 63 -18.46 -2.67 -5.08
CA SER A 63 -18.35 -1.32 -5.63
C SER A 63 -18.53 -1.33 -7.15
N HIS A 64 -19.48 -0.55 -7.66
CA HIS A 64 -19.62 -0.31 -9.10
C HIS A 64 -18.74 0.89 -9.49
N LEU A 65 -17.86 0.71 -10.48
CA LEU A 65 -16.92 1.73 -10.89
C LEU A 65 -17.55 2.67 -11.94
N PRO A 66 -17.81 3.95 -11.62
CA PRO A 66 -18.21 4.93 -12.62
C PRO A 66 -17.05 5.26 -13.56
N TYR A 67 -17.38 5.66 -14.79
CA TYR A 67 -16.40 6.21 -15.71
C TYR A 67 -15.94 7.58 -15.19
N ALA A 68 -14.65 7.70 -14.88
CA ALA A 68 -14.02 8.94 -14.48
C ALA A 68 -13.71 9.80 -15.72
N PRO A 69 -14.18 11.06 -15.81
CA PRO A 69 -13.88 11.93 -16.95
C PRO A 69 -12.37 12.20 -17.11
N ASP A 70 -11.63 12.20 -16.00
CA ASP A 70 -10.20 12.47 -15.96
C ASP A 70 -9.44 11.26 -15.41
N PHE A 71 -9.31 10.22 -16.24
CA PHE A 71 -8.66 8.96 -15.85
C PHE A 71 -7.22 9.17 -15.36
N GLY A 72 -6.46 10.05 -16.03
CA GLY A 72 -5.06 10.31 -15.70
C GLY A 72 -4.88 10.84 -14.27
N ALA A 73 -5.70 11.81 -13.85
CA ALA A 73 -5.63 12.35 -12.50
C ALA A 73 -5.90 11.29 -11.41
N PHE A 74 -6.76 10.31 -11.69
CA PHE A 74 -7.01 9.20 -10.75
C PHE A 74 -5.89 8.15 -10.76
N VAL A 75 -5.23 7.93 -11.89
CA VAL A 75 -4.02 7.08 -11.95
C VAL A 75 -2.93 7.71 -11.08
N ASP A 76 -2.62 8.99 -11.29
CA ASP A 76 -1.55 9.70 -10.59
C ASP A 76 -1.80 9.76 -9.07
N ALA A 77 -3.04 10.04 -8.65
CA ALA A 77 -3.42 10.04 -7.25
C ALA A 77 -3.40 8.64 -6.64
N GLY A 78 -3.78 7.63 -7.42
CA GLY A 78 -3.79 6.22 -6.99
C GLY A 78 -2.41 5.63 -6.83
N GLU A 79 -1.48 6.00 -7.71
CA GLU A 79 -0.07 5.63 -7.66
C GLU A 79 0.59 6.22 -6.39
N GLN A 80 0.43 7.52 -6.15
CA GLN A 80 0.94 8.18 -4.94
C GLN A 80 0.39 7.55 -3.65
N LEU A 81 -0.91 7.23 -3.65
CA LEU A 81 -1.55 6.61 -2.49
C LEU A 81 -1.07 5.17 -2.29
N ALA A 82 -0.86 4.42 -3.37
CA ALA A 82 -0.35 3.05 -3.30
C ALA A 82 1.10 3.03 -2.81
N ASP A 83 1.94 3.94 -3.29
CA ASP A 83 3.33 4.09 -2.82
C ASP A 83 3.37 4.37 -1.31
N LEU A 84 2.51 5.26 -0.81
CA LEU A 84 2.41 5.53 0.63
C LEU A 84 1.98 4.29 1.43
N HIS A 85 0.99 3.54 0.94
CA HIS A 85 0.46 2.38 1.67
C HIS A 85 1.37 1.16 1.60
N VAL A 86 2.14 0.99 0.53
CA VAL A 86 3.13 -0.09 0.40
C VAL A 86 4.39 0.28 1.19
N GLY A 87 4.83 1.54 1.11
CA GLY A 87 5.99 2.08 1.81
C GLY A 87 5.74 2.52 3.25
N TYR A 88 4.66 2.07 3.90
CA TYR A 88 4.28 2.56 5.23
C TYR A 88 5.33 2.27 6.32
N GLU A 89 6.17 1.24 6.12
CA GLU A 89 7.23 0.85 7.06
C GLU A 89 8.46 1.75 6.97
N ASP A 90 8.71 2.32 5.78
CA ASP A 90 9.85 3.20 5.50
C ASP A 90 9.49 4.69 5.64
N ALA A 91 8.23 4.99 6.00
CA ALA A 91 7.76 6.36 6.18
C ALA A 91 8.51 7.04 7.33
N GLU A 92 8.82 8.33 7.16
CA GLU A 92 9.43 9.13 8.22
C GLU A 92 8.52 9.09 9.46
N PRO A 93 9.03 8.64 10.62
CA PRO A 93 8.25 8.58 11.84
C PRO A 93 7.75 9.97 12.23
N ASP A 94 6.48 10.06 12.60
CA ASP A 94 5.94 11.29 13.18
C ASP A 94 6.73 11.63 14.47
N PRO A 95 7.06 12.91 14.75
CA PRO A 95 7.84 13.28 15.93
C PRO A 95 7.03 13.00 17.20
N LEU A 96 7.30 11.87 17.85
CA LEU A 96 6.64 11.44 19.09
C LEU A 96 7.43 11.85 20.33
N ASP A 97 6.70 12.15 21.41
CA ASP A 97 7.30 12.29 22.74
C ASP A 97 7.57 10.88 23.31
N GLU A 98 8.75 10.34 23.01
CA GLU A 98 9.18 9.02 23.50
C GLU A 98 9.67 9.10 24.95
N LYS A 99 9.12 8.23 25.80
CA LYS A 99 9.58 8.08 27.18
C LYS A 99 10.05 6.66 27.42
N GLU A 100 11.36 6.51 27.45
CA GLU A 100 12.05 5.30 27.86
C GLU A 100 12.35 5.35 29.35
N THR A 101 12.03 4.30 30.09
CA THR A 101 12.35 4.20 31.54
C THR A 101 12.89 2.80 31.80
N GLY A 102 14.07 2.67 32.43
CA GLY A 102 14.61 1.36 32.79
C GLY A 102 15.38 0.65 31.66
N GLN A 103 15.62 -0.66 31.84
CA GLN A 103 16.39 -1.49 30.91
C GLN A 103 15.47 -2.00 29.79
N LEU A 104 15.76 -1.63 28.55
CA LEU A 104 14.84 -1.81 27.41
C LEU A 104 14.97 -3.20 26.79
N GLU A 105 13.89 -3.98 26.86
CA GLU A 105 13.69 -5.17 26.04
C GLU A 105 12.66 -4.84 24.96
N TRP A 106 13.07 -4.81 23.68
CA TRP A 106 12.22 -4.44 22.55
C TRP A 106 11.11 -5.46 22.22
N ARG A 107 11.01 -6.53 23.01
CA ARG A 107 9.93 -7.51 22.92
C ARG A 107 8.69 -6.95 23.62
N VAL A 108 7.69 -6.60 22.82
CA VAL A 108 6.37 -6.22 23.34
C VAL A 108 5.56 -7.49 23.65
N GLU A 109 5.17 -7.69 24.91
CA GLU A 109 4.24 -8.77 25.26
C GLU A 109 2.80 -8.38 24.96
N LYS A 110 2.42 -7.14 25.30
CA LYS A 110 1.07 -6.63 25.09
C LYS A 110 1.08 -5.11 24.99
N MET A 111 0.39 -4.60 23.98
CA MET A 111 0.09 -3.17 23.86
C MET A 111 -1.19 -2.85 24.65
N ARG A 112 -1.15 -1.79 25.47
CA ARG A 112 -2.31 -1.31 26.21
C ARG A 112 -2.55 0.17 25.99
N TRP A 113 -3.84 0.52 25.95
CA TRP A 113 -4.30 1.88 26.06
C TRP A 113 -4.13 2.42 27.47
N ARG A 114 -3.53 3.60 27.62
CA ARG A 114 -3.47 4.28 28.93
C ARG A 114 -4.82 4.90 29.28
N GLN A 115 -5.55 4.26 30.18
CA GLN A 115 -6.90 4.70 30.59
C GLN A 115 -6.93 6.02 31.40
N ASN A 116 -5.82 6.40 32.05
CA ASN A 116 -5.75 7.60 32.88
C ASN A 116 -5.12 8.78 32.14
N LYS A 117 -5.95 9.79 31.86
CA LYS A 117 -5.57 11.12 31.38
C LYS A 117 -4.96 11.93 32.54
N PRO A 118 -3.70 12.39 32.47
CA PRO A 118 -3.24 13.44 33.38
C PRO A 118 -4.01 14.73 33.09
N ALA A 119 -4.54 15.37 34.13
CA ALA A 119 -5.33 16.59 34.01
C ALA A 119 -4.52 17.68 33.28
N GLY A 120 -5.05 18.21 32.18
CA GLY A 120 -4.45 19.34 31.44
C GLY A 120 -3.69 19.00 30.15
N LYS A 121 -3.58 17.73 29.73
CA LYS A 121 -3.05 17.38 28.40
C LYS A 121 -4.17 17.16 27.36
N PRO A 122 -3.96 17.57 26.09
CA PRO A 122 -4.88 17.24 24.98
C PRO A 122 -4.94 15.72 24.75
N ASP A 123 -5.94 15.26 24.01
CA ASP A 123 -6.20 13.84 23.76
C ASP A 123 -5.07 13.22 22.90
N GLY A 124 -4.02 12.74 23.56
CA GLY A 124 -2.92 11.99 22.96
C GLY A 124 -3.13 10.48 23.14
N LEU A 125 -2.83 9.74 22.08
CA LEU A 125 -2.82 8.29 22.04
C LEU A 125 -1.56 7.81 22.79
N VAL A 126 -1.69 7.28 24.02
CA VAL A 126 -0.52 6.73 24.74
C VAL A 126 -0.53 5.22 24.64
N PHE A 127 0.37 4.67 23.83
CA PHE A 127 0.64 3.23 23.79
C PHE A 127 1.69 2.90 24.83
N VAL A 128 1.35 1.98 25.73
CA VAL A 128 2.31 1.41 26.67
C VAL A 128 2.68 0.01 26.19
N ALA A 129 3.96 -0.19 25.92
CA ALA A 129 4.57 -1.50 25.77
C ALA A 129 5.13 -1.92 27.14
N GLU A 130 4.56 -2.98 27.71
CA GLU A 130 5.06 -3.61 28.93
C GLU A 130 6.11 -4.66 28.53
N SER A 131 7.35 -4.52 29.03
CA SER A 131 8.40 -5.55 28.95
C SER A 131 8.75 -6.04 30.35
N LYS A 132 8.90 -7.36 30.53
CA LYS A 132 9.13 -7.98 31.84
C LYS A 132 10.61 -8.30 32.01
N THR A 133 11.30 -7.63 32.93
CA THR A 133 12.67 -8.05 33.30
C THR A 133 12.65 -9.39 34.05
N PRO A 134 13.72 -10.21 34.01
CA PRO A 134 13.81 -11.50 34.73
C PRO A 134 13.53 -11.40 36.24
N ASP A 135 13.72 -10.20 36.79
CA ASP A 135 13.55 -9.76 38.17
C ASP A 135 12.13 -9.30 38.52
N GLY A 136 11.21 -9.23 37.55
CA GLY A 136 9.79 -9.00 37.78
C GLY A 136 9.37 -7.54 37.94
N GLU A 137 10.25 -6.57 37.71
CA GLU A 137 9.88 -5.17 37.61
C GLU A 137 9.42 -4.86 36.17
N GLY A 138 8.13 -4.58 36.00
CA GLY A 138 7.56 -4.22 34.71
C GLY A 138 8.11 -2.87 34.25
N VAL A 139 8.88 -2.88 33.17
CA VAL A 139 9.36 -1.67 32.51
C VAL A 139 8.30 -1.22 31.52
N ALA A 140 7.82 0.02 31.67
CA ALA A 140 6.82 0.63 30.79
C ALA A 140 7.52 1.59 29.82
N VAL A 141 7.57 1.21 28.55
CA VAL A 141 7.92 2.13 27.46
C VAL A 141 6.62 2.74 26.95
N GLY A 142 6.50 4.06 27.06
CA GLY A 142 5.31 4.80 26.65
C GLY A 142 5.59 5.67 25.43
N HIS A 143 4.85 5.46 24.34
CA HIS A 143 4.86 6.36 23.18
C HIS A 143 3.57 7.20 23.19
N GLU A 144 3.68 8.53 23.19
CA GLU A 144 2.57 9.47 23.08
C GLU A 144 2.43 9.90 21.60
N GLN A 145 1.52 9.26 20.87
CA GLN A 145 1.13 9.66 19.52
C GLN A 145 0.10 10.78 19.54
N ARG A 146 0.42 11.93 18.93
CA ARG A 146 -0.55 12.97 18.59
C ARG A 146 -1.14 12.64 17.23
N GLN A 147 -2.32 12.04 17.18
CA GLN A 147 -3.03 11.94 15.90
C GLN A 147 -3.54 13.33 15.50
N GLY A 148 -2.71 14.08 14.75
CA GLY A 148 -3.17 15.22 13.97
C GLY A 148 -4.04 14.71 12.84
N LEU A 149 -5.33 15.00 12.91
CA LEU A 149 -6.30 14.73 11.87
C LEU A 149 -5.95 15.57 10.63
N ALA A 150 -5.23 14.98 9.67
CA ALA A 150 -5.03 15.54 8.34
C ALA A 150 -5.10 14.42 7.30
N ALA A 151 -6.32 14.02 6.97
CA ALA A 151 -6.71 13.39 5.71
C ALA A 151 -8.14 13.83 5.39
#